data_AF-A0A6G1BRX1-F1
#
_entry.id   AF-A0A6G1BRX1-F1
#
_cell.length_a   1.000
_cell.length_b   1.000
_cell.length_c   1.000
_cell.angle_alpha   90.00
_cell.angle_beta   90.00
_cell.angle_gamma   90.00
#
_symmetry.space_group_name_H-M   'P 1'
#
loop_
_entity.id
_entity.type
_entity.pdbx_description
1 polymer ?
#
loop_
_entity_poly.entity_id
_entity_poly.type
_entity_poly.pdbx_seq_one_letter_code
_entity_poly.pdbx_strand_id
1 'polypeptide(L)'
;DQNTRDHPKKKSVLTPPVSSKGMASPQAVHPRRLPSPTLLFSPRRPRPSPRARRSRLAASAAREMPWPHVLTVAGSDSGGGAGIQADIKACAALGAYCSSVVTAVTAQNTAGVQGVHVVPEEFIREQLNSVLSDMSVDVVKTGMLPSIGVVKVLCESLKKFPVKALVVDPVMVSTSGDTLSESSALSVYRDELFAMADIVTPNVKEASRLLGNVSLLTISDMRGAAESIYKFGPKYVLVKGGDMSESSEAIDVFFDGKEFIELHGHRIKTRNTHGTGCTLASCIASELAKGATMLHAVQVAKNFVESALHHSKDLTIGNGPQGPFDHLFKLKCPPYNVGSQPSFKPDQLFLYAVTDSGMNKKWDRSIKEAVEAAIEEKKILIQETFWKLPRLAWRFASPVEYHC
;
A
#
# COMPACT_ATOMS: atom_id res chain seq x y z
N ASP A 1 -53.51 16.90 35.32
CA ASP A 1 -53.25 16.06 36.50
C ASP A 1 -51.75 15.80 36.63
N GLN A 2 -50.98 16.72 37.23
CA GLN A 2 -50.76 16.94 38.67
C GLN A 2 -50.12 15.75 39.42
N ASN A 3 -48.79 15.80 39.60
CA ASN A 3 -48.10 15.78 40.92
C ASN A 3 -46.58 15.84 40.69
N THR A 4 -45.94 17.01 40.76
CA THR A 4 -45.33 17.67 41.94
C THR A 4 -44.35 16.80 42.75
N ARG A 5 -43.06 17.19 42.77
CA ARG A 5 -42.36 17.67 44.00
C ARG A 5 -40.97 18.23 43.71
N ASP A 6 -40.71 19.34 44.37
CA ASP A 6 -39.61 20.30 44.29
C ASP A 6 -38.25 19.85 44.91
N HIS A 7 -37.17 20.37 44.30
CA HIS A 7 -35.92 21.02 44.81
C HIS A 7 -35.45 20.88 46.30
N PRO A 8 -34.13 21.07 46.64
CA PRO A 8 -33.22 22.09 46.09
C PRO A 8 -31.69 21.82 45.99
N LYS A 9 -31.04 22.82 45.37
CA LYS A 9 -29.62 23.15 45.15
C LYS A 9 -28.63 22.83 46.29
N LYS A 10 -27.37 22.51 45.92
CA LYS A 10 -26.16 23.03 46.60
C LYS A 10 -24.98 23.21 45.63
N LYS A 11 -24.49 24.46 45.59
CA LYS A 11 -23.19 24.88 45.04
C LYS A 11 -22.07 24.47 46.01
N SER A 12 -20.89 24.11 45.50
CA SER A 12 -19.63 24.35 46.22
C SER A 12 -18.48 24.57 45.23
N VAL A 13 -18.16 25.84 45.06
CA VAL A 13 -16.86 26.39 44.65
C VAL A 13 -15.83 25.98 45.69
N LEU A 14 -14.60 25.63 45.29
CA LEU A 14 -13.40 25.77 46.14
C LEU A 14 -12.09 25.61 45.33
N THR A 15 -11.42 26.73 45.10
CA THR A 15 -9.95 26.90 45.13
C THR A 15 -9.69 28.20 45.91
N PRO A 16 -8.46 28.51 46.38
CA PRO A 16 -7.42 27.71 47.02
C PRO A 16 -7.10 28.31 48.43
N PRO A 17 -5.89 28.10 49.01
CA PRO A 17 -5.10 29.33 49.23
C PRO A 17 -3.59 29.20 48.98
N VAL A 18 -3.02 30.37 48.71
CA VAL A 18 -1.60 30.72 48.59
C VAL A 18 -1.11 31.36 49.90
N SER A 19 0.22 31.38 50.10
CA SER A 19 1.05 32.24 50.98
C SER A 19 1.72 31.48 52.14
N SER A 20 2.96 31.75 52.58
CA SER A 20 3.98 32.75 52.22
C SER A 20 5.34 32.39 52.87
N LYS A 21 6.42 32.86 52.22
CA LYS A 21 7.70 33.42 52.73
C LYS A 21 8.35 32.91 54.05
N GLY A 22 9.66 32.66 54.00
CA GLY A 22 10.58 33.06 55.08
C GLY A 22 11.89 32.28 55.30
N MET A 23 13.00 32.79 54.73
CA MET A 23 14.38 32.93 55.29
C MET A 23 15.25 31.70 55.70
N ALA A 24 16.38 31.54 54.98
CA ALA A 24 17.82 31.60 55.39
C ALA A 24 18.21 31.17 56.84
N SER A 25 19.27 30.40 57.19
CA SER A 25 20.63 29.97 56.70
C SER A 25 21.15 28.86 57.68
N PRO A 26 22.46 28.41 57.77
CA PRO A 26 23.67 28.55 56.93
C PRO A 26 24.51 27.24 56.68
N GLN A 27 25.46 27.37 55.73
CA GLN A 27 26.84 26.81 55.67
C GLN A 27 27.12 25.28 55.54
N ALA A 28 27.81 24.94 54.44
CA ALA A 28 29.14 24.30 54.48
C ALA A 28 29.91 24.58 53.18
N VAL A 29 31.07 25.23 53.31
CA VAL A 29 31.99 25.61 52.23
C VAL A 29 33.01 24.48 52.05
N HIS A 30 33.08 23.88 50.85
CA HIS A 30 34.21 23.01 50.48
C HIS A 30 35.29 23.82 49.73
N PRO A 31 36.59 23.61 50.04
CA PRO A 31 37.66 24.44 49.51
C PRO A 31 37.96 24.12 48.03
N ARG A 32 38.16 25.19 47.26
CA ARG A 32 38.66 25.15 45.88
C ARG A 32 40.04 24.50 45.84
N ARG A 33 40.19 23.38 45.11
CA ARG A 33 41.51 22.90 44.66
C ARG A 33 42.00 23.80 43.52
N LEU A 34 43.17 24.39 43.69
CA LEU A 34 43.94 25.03 42.63
C LEU A 34 44.38 23.98 41.61
N PRO A 35 44.35 24.26 40.29
CA PRO A 35 44.87 23.34 39.29
C PRO A 35 46.41 23.44 39.22
N SER A 36 47.08 22.30 39.27
CA SER A 36 48.52 22.18 39.03
C SER A 36 48.86 22.48 37.57
N PRO A 37 49.98 23.17 37.27
CA PRO A 37 50.40 23.39 35.90
C PRO A 37 51.23 22.19 35.43
N THR A 38 50.68 21.41 34.51
CA THR A 38 51.48 20.47 33.71
C THR A 38 50.99 20.54 32.27
N LEU A 39 51.69 21.36 31.49
CA LEU A 39 51.69 21.29 30.03
C LEU A 39 52.37 19.98 29.63
N LEU A 40 51.71 19.16 28.81
CA LEU A 40 52.39 18.23 27.89
C LEU A 40 51.45 17.92 26.71
N PHE A 41 51.76 18.56 25.58
CA PHE A 41 51.44 18.21 24.19
C PHE A 41 50.37 17.13 23.95
N SER A 42 49.19 17.56 23.50
CA SER A 42 48.26 16.69 22.77
C SER A 42 48.65 16.70 21.28
N PRO A 43 48.92 15.56 20.63
CA PRO A 43 49.25 15.57 19.21
C PRO A 43 48.04 16.07 18.40
N ARG A 44 48.25 17.12 17.60
CA ARG A 44 47.24 17.62 16.66
C ARG A 44 46.79 16.46 15.78
N ARG A 45 45.51 16.06 15.90
CA ARG A 45 44.90 15.10 14.97
C ARG A 45 45.14 15.60 13.53
N PRO A 46 45.67 14.77 12.62
CA PRO A 46 45.93 15.20 11.25
C PRO A 46 44.62 15.64 10.60
N ARG A 47 44.65 16.79 9.90
CA ARG A 47 43.50 17.23 9.09
C ARG A 47 43.21 16.13 8.05
N PRO A 48 41.95 15.69 7.91
CA PRO A 48 41.62 14.63 6.96
C PRO A 48 42.02 15.04 5.54
N SER A 49 42.60 14.11 4.79
CA SER A 49 43.04 14.36 3.42
C SER A 49 41.87 14.83 2.55
N PRO A 50 42.12 15.59 1.45
CA PRO A 50 41.07 15.99 0.51
C PRO A 50 40.26 14.79 -0.02
N ARG A 51 40.90 13.62 -0.10
CA ARG A 51 40.28 12.33 -0.49
C ARG A 51 39.32 11.80 0.57
N ALA A 52 39.65 11.94 1.86
CA ALA A 52 38.77 11.59 2.98
C ALA A 52 37.61 12.60 3.17
N ARG A 53 37.81 13.87 2.80
CA ARG A 53 36.73 14.87 2.71
C ARG A 53 35.77 14.56 1.55
N ARG A 54 36.30 14.20 0.38
CA ARG A 54 35.50 13.74 -0.76
C ARG A 54 34.74 12.44 -0.47
N SER A 55 35.35 11.48 0.25
CA SER A 55 34.65 10.24 0.63
C SER A 55 33.57 10.47 1.69
N ARG A 56 33.74 11.43 2.62
CA ARG A 56 32.67 11.82 3.56
C ARG A 56 31.54 12.60 2.91
N LEU A 57 31.84 13.48 1.95
CA LEU A 57 30.81 14.16 1.15
C LEU A 57 30.08 13.17 0.22
N ALA A 58 30.78 12.17 -0.31
CA ALA A 58 30.16 11.09 -1.10
C ALA A 58 29.37 10.09 -0.23
N ALA A 59 29.78 9.84 1.02
CA ALA A 59 29.03 9.00 1.97
C ALA A 59 27.83 9.73 2.61
N SER A 60 27.92 11.05 2.80
CA SER A 60 26.79 11.93 3.14
C SER A 60 25.81 12.09 1.97
N ALA A 61 26.26 11.80 0.75
CA ALA A 61 25.46 11.71 -0.46
C ALA A 61 25.19 10.25 -0.86
N ALA A 62 25.28 9.30 0.08
CA ALA A 62 24.39 8.15 0.02
C ALA A 62 23.00 8.75 0.06
N ARG A 63 22.44 9.02 -1.14
CA ARG A 63 21.12 9.57 -1.35
C ARG A 63 20.23 8.97 -0.28
N GLU A 64 19.65 9.81 0.58
CA GLU A 64 18.42 9.43 1.25
C GLU A 64 17.51 8.95 0.11
N MET A 65 17.37 7.64 -0.03
CA MET A 65 16.47 7.05 -0.98
C MET A 65 15.14 7.15 -0.27
N PRO A 66 14.27 8.12 -0.62
CA PRO A 66 12.96 8.20 0.02
C PRO A 66 12.29 6.84 -0.13
N TRP A 67 11.91 6.26 1.00
CA TRP A 67 11.27 4.95 1.02
C TRP A 67 9.84 5.12 0.50
N PRO A 68 9.33 4.26 -0.40
CA PRO A 68 7.98 4.37 -0.91
C PRO A 68 6.97 4.45 0.24
N HIS A 69 6.20 5.54 0.31
CA HIS A 69 5.31 5.82 1.43
C HIS A 69 3.84 5.89 0.98
N VAL A 70 3.04 4.93 1.47
CA VAL A 70 1.59 4.93 1.34
C VAL A 70 0.93 5.40 2.63
N LEU A 71 -0.04 6.29 2.55
CA LEU A 71 -0.96 6.58 3.65
C LEU A 71 -2.30 5.90 3.36
N THR A 72 -2.74 5.01 4.24
CA THR A 72 -4.13 4.51 4.19
C THR A 72 -5.06 5.38 5.03
N VAL A 73 -6.22 5.74 4.48
CA VAL A 73 -7.31 6.43 5.18
C VAL A 73 -8.52 5.51 5.18
N ALA A 74 -8.71 4.76 6.27
CA ALA A 74 -9.70 3.69 6.33
C ALA A 74 -10.12 3.35 7.78
N GLY A 75 -11.13 2.49 7.90
CA GLY A 75 -11.51 1.90 9.18
C GLY A 75 -10.55 0.82 9.66
N SER A 76 -10.50 0.62 10.97
CA SER A 76 -9.79 -0.47 11.64
C SER A 76 -10.68 -1.70 11.78
N ASP A 77 -10.24 -2.83 11.23
CA ASP A 77 -10.85 -4.15 11.41
C ASP A 77 -10.20 -4.87 12.60
N SER A 78 -10.97 -5.10 13.67
CA SER A 78 -10.50 -5.83 14.85
C SER A 78 -10.04 -7.27 14.56
N GLY A 79 -10.58 -7.91 13.51
CA GLY A 79 -10.16 -9.23 13.06
C GLY A 79 -8.85 -9.23 12.26
N GLY A 80 -8.39 -8.05 11.84
CA GLY A 80 -7.14 -7.84 11.13
C GLY A 80 -7.07 -8.43 9.72
N GLY A 81 -8.22 -8.78 9.12
CA GLY A 81 -8.29 -9.34 7.76
C GLY A 81 -8.53 -8.28 6.68
N ALA A 82 -9.14 -7.15 7.04
CA ALA A 82 -9.44 -6.01 6.18
C ALA A 82 -8.96 -4.68 6.83
N GLY A 83 -9.47 -3.55 6.33
CA GLY A 83 -9.21 -2.22 6.90
C GLY A 83 -7.72 -1.83 6.87
N ILE A 84 -7.34 -0.91 7.76
CA ILE A 84 -5.94 -0.46 7.89
C ILE A 84 -4.98 -1.61 8.17
N GLN A 85 -5.43 -2.70 8.81
CA GLN A 85 -4.61 -3.87 9.10
C GLN A 85 -4.22 -4.60 7.81
N ALA A 86 -5.17 -4.84 6.91
CA ALA A 86 -4.87 -5.41 5.60
C ALA A 86 -4.01 -4.46 4.76
N ASP A 87 -4.30 -3.16 4.82
CA ASP A 87 -3.56 -2.15 4.07
C ASP A 87 -2.08 -2.11 4.46
N ILE A 88 -1.79 -2.03 5.77
CA ILE A 88 -0.42 -2.03 6.30
C ILE A 88 0.30 -3.34 5.96
N LYS A 89 -0.37 -4.48 6.11
CA LYS A 89 0.21 -5.79 5.79
C LYS A 89 0.53 -5.94 4.30
N ALA A 90 -0.37 -5.48 3.43
CA ALA A 90 -0.17 -5.48 1.99
C ALA A 90 1.02 -4.59 1.60
N CYS A 91 1.06 -3.35 2.11
CA CYS A 91 2.16 -2.44 1.86
C CYS A 91 3.50 -3.01 2.34
N ALA A 92 3.52 -3.58 3.55
CA ALA A 92 4.71 -4.23 4.09
C ALA A 92 5.16 -5.42 3.23
N ALA A 93 4.22 -6.26 2.75
CA ALA A 93 4.51 -7.38 1.87
C ALA A 93 5.12 -6.94 0.52
N LEU A 94 4.82 -5.71 0.09
CA LEU A 94 5.37 -5.10 -1.11
C LEU A 94 6.58 -4.20 -0.82
N GLY A 95 7.02 -4.05 0.42
CA GLY A 95 8.18 -3.22 0.76
C GLY A 95 7.93 -1.71 0.69
N ALA A 96 6.68 -1.28 0.87
CA ALA A 96 6.32 0.13 1.09
C ALA A 96 6.11 0.39 2.59
N TYR A 97 6.52 1.58 3.06
CA TYR A 97 6.15 2.06 4.39
C TYR A 97 4.68 2.50 4.35
N CYS A 98 3.91 2.13 5.37
CA CYS A 98 2.49 2.43 5.43
C CYS A 98 2.12 3.12 6.74
N SER A 99 1.74 4.39 6.62
CA SER A 99 1.09 5.15 7.68
C SER A 99 -0.43 5.00 7.57
N SER A 100 -1.16 5.35 8.64
CA SER A 100 -2.62 5.26 8.64
C SER A 100 -3.29 6.47 9.29
N VAL A 101 -4.47 6.79 8.79
CA VAL A 101 -5.49 7.63 9.43
C VAL A 101 -6.71 6.77 9.65
N VAL A 102 -7.15 6.67 10.90
CA VAL A 102 -8.28 5.81 11.29
C VAL A 102 -9.57 6.62 11.20
N THR A 103 -10.50 6.17 10.35
CA THR A 103 -11.81 6.82 10.17
C THR A 103 -12.91 6.25 11.06
N ALA A 104 -12.78 4.98 11.43
CA ALA A 104 -13.65 4.28 12.37
C ALA A 104 -12.93 3.07 12.95
N VAL A 105 -13.36 2.60 14.12
CA VAL A 105 -12.96 1.32 14.68
C VAL A 105 -14.17 0.39 14.64
N THR A 106 -14.02 -0.79 14.03
CA THR A 106 -15.08 -1.81 14.01
C THR A 106 -14.80 -2.88 15.05
N ALA A 107 -15.77 -3.18 15.89
CA ALA A 107 -15.82 -4.46 16.60
C ALA A 107 -16.26 -5.51 15.57
N GLN A 108 -15.27 -6.13 14.93
CA GLN A 108 -15.47 -7.02 13.80
C GLN A 108 -14.58 -8.25 13.94
N ASN A 109 -15.08 -9.38 13.44
CA ASN A 109 -14.31 -10.61 13.30
C ASN A 109 -14.83 -11.41 12.10
N THR A 110 -14.37 -12.64 11.94
CA THR A 110 -14.76 -13.51 10.81
C THR A 110 -16.27 -13.74 10.68
N ALA A 111 -17.03 -13.62 11.78
CA ALA A 111 -18.48 -13.78 11.81
C ALA A 111 -19.26 -12.52 11.40
N GLY A 112 -18.58 -11.39 11.13
CA GLY A 112 -19.20 -10.13 10.71
C GLY A 112 -18.84 -8.97 11.63
N VAL A 113 -19.58 -7.86 11.48
CA VAL A 113 -19.44 -6.64 12.30
C VAL A 113 -20.46 -6.66 13.44
N GLN A 114 -20.02 -6.39 14.66
CA GLN A 114 -20.86 -6.30 15.87
C GLN A 114 -21.05 -4.84 16.34
N GLY A 115 -20.17 -3.93 15.92
CA GLY A 115 -20.27 -2.53 16.27
C GLY A 115 -19.29 -1.67 15.49
N VAL A 116 -19.63 -0.39 15.36
CA VAL A 116 -18.82 0.62 14.67
C VAL A 116 -18.73 1.85 15.54
N HIS A 117 -17.51 2.32 15.79
CA HIS A 117 -17.24 3.59 16.44
C HIS A 117 -16.56 4.53 15.44
N VAL A 118 -17.29 5.54 14.99
CA VAL A 118 -16.77 6.53 14.03
C VAL A 118 -15.86 7.52 14.75
N VAL A 119 -14.69 7.78 14.19
CA VAL A 119 -13.76 8.78 14.71
C VAL A 119 -14.28 10.18 14.36
N PRO A 120 -14.31 11.14 15.30
CA PRO A 120 -14.73 12.50 15.01
C PRO A 120 -13.93 13.15 13.87
N GLU A 121 -14.60 13.91 13.00
CA GLU A 121 -14.02 14.53 11.81
C GLU A 121 -12.84 15.48 12.12
N GLU A 122 -12.93 16.21 13.24
CA GLU A 122 -11.84 17.06 13.74
C GLU A 122 -10.57 16.25 14.03
N PHE A 123 -10.72 15.09 14.68
CA PHE A 123 -9.58 14.23 14.99
C PHE A 123 -9.04 13.50 13.74
N ILE A 124 -9.89 13.19 12.76
CA ILE A 124 -9.43 12.70 11.44
C ILE A 124 -8.57 13.77 10.76
N ARG A 125 -8.98 15.05 10.82
CA ARG A 125 -8.21 16.17 10.29
C ARG A 125 -6.86 16.33 10.99
N GLU A 126 -6.81 16.18 12.32
CA GLU A 126 -5.57 16.21 13.09
C GLU A 126 -4.61 15.07 12.68
N GLN A 127 -5.12 13.84 12.52
CA GLN A 127 -4.32 12.71 12.04
C GLN A 127 -3.76 12.96 10.63
N LEU A 128 -4.60 13.43 9.69
CA LEU A 128 -4.18 13.77 8.33
C LEU A 128 -3.09 14.85 8.33
N ASN A 129 -3.29 15.94 9.07
CA ASN A 129 -2.29 17.00 9.19
C ASN A 129 -0.98 16.47 9.78
N SER A 130 -1.05 15.63 10.81
CA SER A 130 0.14 15.09 11.48
C SER A 130 1.02 14.28 10.53
N VAL A 131 0.41 13.44 9.68
CA VAL A 131 1.17 12.62 8.72
C VAL A 131 1.58 13.43 7.49
N LEU A 132 0.63 14.12 6.85
CA LEU A 132 0.86 14.77 5.56
C LEU A 132 1.79 15.98 5.64
N SER A 133 1.89 16.64 6.81
CA SER A 133 2.78 17.81 6.98
C SER A 133 4.24 17.46 7.27
N ASP A 134 4.55 16.20 7.60
CA ASP A 134 5.88 15.78 8.04
C ASP A 134 6.47 14.65 7.17
N MET A 135 5.67 13.63 6.85
CA MET A 135 6.22 12.33 6.44
C MET A 135 6.36 12.11 4.93
N SER A 136 6.23 13.16 4.10
CA SER A 136 6.40 13.09 2.63
C SER A 136 5.68 11.88 1.98
N VAL A 137 4.36 11.82 2.10
CA VAL A 137 3.54 10.71 1.56
C VAL A 137 3.56 10.72 0.02
N ASP A 138 3.82 9.57 -0.59
CA ASP A 138 3.78 9.42 -2.05
C ASP A 138 2.35 9.19 -2.55
N VAL A 139 1.63 8.26 -1.93
CA VAL A 139 0.32 7.80 -2.39
C VAL A 139 -0.65 7.73 -1.21
N VAL A 140 -1.88 8.21 -1.43
CA VAL A 140 -2.98 7.97 -0.49
C VAL A 140 -3.88 6.87 -1.04
N LYS A 141 -4.22 5.91 -0.19
CA LYS A 141 -5.25 4.91 -0.44
C LYS A 141 -6.43 5.16 0.48
N THR A 142 -7.65 5.20 -0.04
CA THR A 142 -8.86 5.29 0.78
C THR A 142 -9.52 3.93 0.92
N GLY A 143 -10.07 3.62 2.09
CA GLY A 143 -10.99 2.50 2.31
C GLY A 143 -12.35 3.01 2.76
N MET A 144 -12.89 2.42 3.83
CA MET A 144 -14.17 2.86 4.42
C MET A 144 -14.11 4.31 4.92
N LEU A 145 -14.92 5.20 4.32
CA LEU A 145 -15.15 6.57 4.79
C LEU A 145 -16.62 6.68 5.27
N PRO A 146 -16.87 6.81 6.60
CA PRO A 146 -18.19 6.59 7.18
C PRO A 146 -19.17 7.76 7.03
N SER A 147 -18.71 8.96 6.64
CA SER A 147 -19.57 10.13 6.47
C SER A 147 -19.12 11.00 5.30
N ILE A 148 -20.04 11.82 4.80
CA ILE A 148 -19.75 12.90 3.85
C ILE A 148 -18.68 13.85 4.38
N GLY A 149 -18.72 14.18 5.67
CA GLY A 149 -17.76 15.09 6.28
C GLY A 149 -16.35 14.50 6.31
N VAL A 150 -16.18 13.18 6.53
CA VAL A 150 -14.88 12.51 6.37
C VAL A 150 -14.34 12.67 4.95
N VAL A 151 -15.18 12.50 3.92
CA VAL A 151 -14.77 12.68 2.51
C VAL A 151 -14.29 14.12 2.28
N LYS A 152 -15.03 15.11 2.77
CA LYS A 152 -14.67 16.54 2.64
C LYS A 152 -13.36 16.87 3.34
N VAL A 153 -13.17 16.40 4.57
CA VAL A 153 -11.92 16.56 5.34
C VAL A 153 -10.73 15.99 4.57
N LEU A 154 -10.90 14.81 3.96
CA LEU A 154 -9.87 14.19 3.13
C LEU A 154 -9.55 15.04 1.90
N CYS A 155 -10.57 15.41 1.11
CA CYS A 155 -10.38 16.21 -0.10
C CYS A 155 -9.72 17.56 0.19
N GLU A 156 -10.12 18.26 1.26
CA GLU A 156 -9.49 19.49 1.73
C GLU A 156 -8.02 19.29 2.10
N SER A 157 -7.71 18.19 2.79
CA SER A 157 -6.34 17.87 3.21
C SER A 157 -5.45 17.56 2.01
N LEU A 158 -5.94 16.82 1.01
CA LEU A 158 -5.19 16.51 -0.22
C LEU A 158 -5.03 17.71 -1.15
N LYS A 159 -5.95 18.69 -1.11
CA LYS A 159 -5.77 19.98 -1.79
C LYS A 159 -4.65 20.80 -1.13
N LYS A 160 -4.53 20.74 0.20
CA LYS A 160 -3.49 21.43 0.97
C LYS A 160 -2.13 20.73 0.87
N PHE A 161 -2.12 19.41 0.88
CA PHE A 161 -0.95 18.55 0.83
C PHE A 161 -1.08 17.58 -0.36
N PRO A 162 -0.74 18.02 -1.58
CA PRO A 162 -0.86 17.19 -2.77
C PRO A 162 0.08 15.98 -2.70
N VAL A 163 -0.41 14.84 -3.17
CA VAL A 163 0.33 13.58 -3.26
C VAL A 163 0.49 13.15 -4.73
N LYS A 164 1.35 12.18 -5.01
CA LYS A 164 1.62 11.72 -6.38
C LYS A 164 0.45 10.96 -6.98
N ALA A 165 -0.27 10.19 -6.15
CA ALA A 165 -1.46 9.48 -6.59
C ALA A 165 -2.50 9.30 -5.46
N LEU A 166 -3.76 9.22 -5.85
CA LEU A 166 -4.90 8.84 -5.01
C LEU A 166 -5.56 7.56 -5.53
N VAL A 167 -5.53 6.50 -4.72
CA VAL A 167 -6.20 5.21 -4.98
C VAL A 167 -7.46 5.13 -4.15
N VAL A 168 -8.62 5.02 -4.79
CA VAL A 168 -9.92 4.97 -4.11
C VAL A 168 -10.50 3.56 -4.18
N ASP A 169 -10.65 2.91 -3.02
CA ASP A 169 -11.46 1.70 -2.84
C ASP A 169 -12.84 2.15 -2.30
N PRO A 170 -13.89 2.21 -3.13
CA PRO A 170 -15.17 2.83 -2.78
C PRO A 170 -16.02 1.87 -1.92
N VAL A 171 -15.55 1.60 -0.70
CA VAL A 171 -16.21 0.71 0.26
C VAL A 171 -17.53 1.35 0.73
N MET A 172 -18.64 0.97 0.09
CA MET A 172 -19.98 1.51 0.36
C MET A 172 -20.89 0.53 1.12
N VAL A 173 -20.45 -0.70 1.35
CA VAL A 173 -21.22 -1.73 2.04
C VAL A 173 -20.27 -2.49 2.97
N SER A 174 -20.58 -2.58 4.25
CA SER A 174 -19.84 -3.51 5.12
C SER A 174 -20.09 -4.93 4.64
N THR A 175 -19.12 -5.83 4.78
CA THR A 175 -19.27 -7.24 4.38
C THR A 175 -20.46 -7.95 5.06
N SER A 176 -21.05 -7.33 6.09
CA SER A 176 -22.24 -7.73 6.85
C SER A 176 -23.56 -7.09 6.40
N GLY A 177 -23.57 -6.23 5.38
CA GLY A 177 -24.81 -5.73 4.75
C GLY A 177 -25.37 -4.40 5.28
N ASP A 178 -24.76 -3.80 6.30
CA ASP A 178 -25.21 -2.49 6.79
C ASP A 178 -24.91 -1.40 5.76
N THR A 179 -25.99 -0.76 5.32
CA THR A 179 -26.04 0.14 4.17
C THR A 179 -25.49 1.52 4.56
N LEU A 180 -24.20 1.75 4.33
CA LEU A 180 -23.59 3.08 4.38
C LEU A 180 -23.84 3.83 3.07
N SER A 181 -25.09 4.23 2.77
CA SER A 181 -25.28 5.35 1.83
C SER A 181 -26.75 5.76 1.74
N GLU A 182 -27.03 6.92 2.30
CA GLU A 182 -28.04 7.83 1.77
C GLU A 182 -27.62 8.28 0.35
N SER A 183 -28.59 8.68 -0.48
CA SER A 183 -28.33 9.18 -1.84
C SER A 183 -27.40 10.39 -1.89
N SER A 184 -27.42 11.22 -0.85
CA SER A 184 -26.56 12.39 -0.64
C SER A 184 -25.07 12.03 -0.49
N ALA A 185 -24.75 10.83 0.01
CA ALA A 185 -23.36 10.39 0.18
C ALA A 185 -22.72 10.06 -1.17
N LEU A 186 -23.47 9.45 -2.09
CA LEU A 186 -22.96 9.04 -3.39
C LEU A 186 -22.58 10.23 -4.28
N SER A 187 -23.29 11.35 -4.19
CA SER A 187 -22.94 12.55 -4.97
C SER A 187 -21.59 13.11 -4.54
N VAL A 188 -21.29 13.18 -3.24
CA VAL A 188 -20.00 13.69 -2.76
C VAL A 188 -18.83 12.79 -3.18
N TYR A 189 -19.03 11.47 -3.17
CA TYR A 189 -18.02 10.55 -3.71
C TYR A 189 -17.74 10.81 -5.19
N ARG A 190 -18.78 10.97 -6.02
CA ARG A 190 -18.64 11.21 -7.47
C ARG A 190 -18.04 12.59 -7.76
N ASP A 191 -18.62 13.62 -7.16
CA ASP A 191 -18.37 15.02 -7.54
C ASP A 191 -17.08 15.58 -6.91
N GLU A 192 -16.67 15.07 -5.74
CA GLU A 192 -15.47 15.55 -5.04
C GLU A 192 -14.34 14.53 -5.05
N LEU A 193 -14.58 13.30 -4.56
CA LEU A 193 -13.50 12.33 -4.36
C LEU A 193 -13.01 11.71 -5.67
N PHE A 194 -13.92 11.25 -6.52
CA PHE A 194 -13.56 10.59 -7.78
C PHE A 194 -12.90 11.57 -8.77
N ALA A 195 -13.33 12.82 -8.77
CA ALA A 195 -12.70 13.89 -9.54
C ALA A 195 -11.21 14.11 -9.19
N MET A 196 -10.78 13.74 -7.98
CA MET A 196 -9.38 13.82 -7.55
C MET A 196 -8.62 12.49 -7.71
N ALA A 197 -9.31 11.39 -8.00
CA ALA A 197 -8.72 10.05 -7.94
C ALA A 197 -7.90 9.74 -9.21
N ASP A 198 -6.71 9.16 -9.00
CA ASP A 198 -5.97 8.56 -10.10
C ASP A 198 -6.64 7.24 -10.49
N ILE A 199 -7.04 6.41 -9.53
CA ILE A 199 -7.78 5.18 -9.83
C ILE A 199 -8.89 4.91 -8.82
N VAL A 200 -10.04 4.47 -9.31
CA VAL A 200 -11.14 3.94 -8.49
C VAL A 200 -11.29 2.44 -8.76
N THR A 201 -11.46 1.65 -7.71
CA THR A 201 -11.39 0.18 -7.78
C THR A 201 -12.70 -0.52 -7.31
N PRO A 202 -13.89 -0.19 -7.85
CA PRO A 202 -15.14 -0.79 -7.36
C PRO A 202 -15.23 -2.28 -7.68
N ASN A 203 -15.81 -3.10 -6.81
CA ASN A 203 -16.34 -4.41 -7.21
C ASN A 203 -17.67 -4.26 -7.97
N VAL A 204 -18.20 -5.35 -8.52
CA VAL A 204 -19.46 -5.32 -9.29
C VAL A 204 -20.64 -4.75 -8.49
N LYS A 205 -20.75 -5.07 -7.19
CA LYS A 205 -21.83 -4.57 -6.33
C LYS A 205 -21.69 -3.08 -6.05
N GLU A 206 -20.47 -2.63 -5.80
CA GLU A 206 -20.12 -1.22 -5.63
C GLU A 206 -20.36 -0.43 -6.92
N ALA A 207 -19.93 -0.96 -8.08
CA ALA A 207 -20.16 -0.34 -9.37
C ALA A 207 -21.66 -0.22 -9.68
N SER A 208 -22.43 -1.28 -9.44
CA SER A 208 -23.90 -1.27 -9.55
C SER A 208 -24.50 -0.14 -8.72
N ARG A 209 -24.13 -0.04 -7.43
CA ARG A 209 -24.62 1.00 -6.53
C ARG A 209 -24.21 2.40 -6.96
N LEU A 210 -22.95 2.58 -7.38
CA LEU A 210 -22.42 3.84 -7.91
C LEU A 210 -23.14 4.30 -9.17
N LEU A 211 -23.84 3.42 -9.87
CA LEU A 211 -24.59 3.74 -11.08
C LEU A 211 -26.11 3.71 -10.86
N GLY A 212 -26.57 3.65 -9.61
CA GLY A 212 -28.00 3.68 -9.29
C GLY A 212 -28.67 2.30 -9.26
N ASN A 213 -27.95 1.27 -8.81
CA ASN A 213 -28.39 -0.13 -8.70
C ASN A 213 -28.69 -0.79 -10.06
N VAL A 214 -27.86 -0.51 -11.07
CA VAL A 214 -27.93 -1.18 -12.37
C VAL A 214 -27.46 -2.64 -12.28
N SER A 215 -28.08 -3.53 -13.04
CA SER A 215 -27.65 -4.94 -13.09
C SER A 215 -26.35 -5.06 -13.89
N LEU A 216 -25.35 -5.75 -13.34
CA LEU A 216 -24.06 -6.00 -13.99
C LEU A 216 -23.79 -7.51 -13.91
N LEU A 217 -24.02 -8.21 -15.02
CA LEU A 217 -23.97 -9.69 -15.06
C LEU A 217 -22.88 -10.20 -16.02
N THR A 218 -22.44 -9.37 -16.95
CA THR A 218 -21.48 -9.74 -18.00
C THR A 218 -20.25 -8.83 -17.98
N ILE A 219 -19.19 -9.28 -18.64
CA ILE A 219 -17.98 -8.47 -18.86
C ILE A 219 -18.31 -7.21 -19.67
N SER A 220 -19.26 -7.30 -20.62
CA SER A 220 -19.74 -6.14 -21.36
C SER A 220 -20.39 -5.11 -20.45
N ASP A 221 -21.17 -5.55 -19.46
CA ASP A 221 -21.76 -4.66 -18.47
C ASP A 221 -20.68 -3.99 -17.61
N MET A 222 -19.63 -4.74 -17.23
CA MET A 222 -18.50 -4.17 -16.49
C MET A 222 -17.74 -3.11 -17.30
N ARG A 223 -17.56 -3.30 -18.62
CA ARG A 223 -16.98 -2.29 -19.51
C ARG A 223 -17.84 -1.03 -19.53
N GLY A 224 -19.17 -1.17 -19.71
CA GLY A 224 -20.11 -0.04 -19.66
C GLY A 224 -20.13 0.68 -18.30
N ALA A 225 -19.98 -0.08 -17.21
CA ALA A 225 -19.86 0.47 -15.87
C ALA A 225 -18.56 1.25 -15.69
N ALA A 226 -17.43 0.71 -16.14
CA ALA A 226 -16.13 1.38 -16.08
C ALA A 226 -16.15 2.71 -16.84
N GLU A 227 -16.74 2.73 -18.05
CA GLU A 227 -16.89 3.95 -18.84
C GLU A 227 -17.79 4.99 -18.15
N SER A 228 -18.87 4.53 -17.53
CA SER A 228 -19.79 5.42 -16.81
C SER A 228 -19.16 6.01 -15.55
N ILE A 229 -18.40 5.21 -14.81
CA ILE A 229 -17.68 5.66 -13.60
C ILE A 229 -16.53 6.60 -13.97
N TYR A 230 -15.86 6.38 -15.10
CA TYR A 230 -14.82 7.28 -15.62
C TYR A 230 -15.36 8.70 -15.87
N LYS A 231 -16.64 8.83 -16.26
CA LYS A 231 -17.30 10.15 -16.44
C LYS A 231 -17.47 10.93 -15.14
N PHE A 232 -17.29 10.31 -13.98
CA PHE A 232 -17.25 11.01 -12.68
C PHE A 232 -15.89 11.69 -12.40
N GLY A 233 -14.89 11.51 -13.27
CA GLY A 233 -13.61 12.21 -13.22
C GLY A 233 -12.34 11.43 -12.85
N PRO A 234 -12.35 10.15 -12.42
CA PRO A 234 -11.09 9.48 -12.11
C PRO A 234 -10.29 9.22 -13.38
N LYS A 235 -8.95 9.21 -13.29
CA LYS A 235 -8.09 8.97 -14.46
C LYS A 235 -8.12 7.52 -14.96
N TYR A 236 -8.39 6.59 -14.05
CA TYR A 236 -8.46 5.15 -14.34
C TYR A 236 -9.59 4.51 -13.52
N VAL A 237 -10.20 3.45 -14.07
CA VAL A 237 -11.22 2.67 -13.38
C VAL A 237 -10.88 1.19 -13.47
N LEU A 238 -10.96 0.48 -12.36
CA LEU A 238 -10.82 -0.97 -12.28
C LEU A 238 -12.08 -1.59 -11.68
N VAL A 239 -12.96 -2.13 -12.52
CA VAL A 239 -14.15 -2.86 -12.07
C VAL A 239 -13.74 -4.30 -11.77
N LYS A 240 -13.82 -4.71 -10.51
CA LYS A 240 -13.40 -6.03 -10.03
C LYS A 240 -14.53 -7.04 -10.20
N GLY A 241 -14.31 -8.13 -10.95
CA GLY A 241 -15.34 -9.12 -11.30
C GLY A 241 -15.35 -10.37 -10.42
N GLY A 242 -14.45 -10.48 -9.43
CA GLY A 242 -14.32 -11.65 -8.55
C GLY A 242 -15.62 -12.10 -7.84
N ASP A 243 -16.63 -11.23 -7.72
CA ASP A 243 -17.93 -11.55 -7.14
C ASP A 243 -18.96 -12.12 -8.13
N MET A 244 -18.66 -12.20 -9.43
CA MET A 244 -19.57 -12.78 -10.43
C MET A 244 -19.61 -14.31 -10.31
N SER A 245 -20.75 -14.86 -9.92
CA SER A 245 -20.91 -16.24 -9.44
C SER A 245 -20.79 -17.34 -10.50
N GLU A 246 -20.79 -17.00 -11.79
CA GLU A 246 -20.98 -18.00 -12.87
C GLU A 246 -19.73 -18.31 -13.69
N SER A 247 -18.57 -17.68 -13.40
CA SER A 247 -17.33 -17.92 -14.15
C SER A 247 -16.27 -18.67 -13.34
N SER A 248 -15.60 -19.62 -13.98
CA SER A 248 -14.36 -20.25 -13.49
C SER A 248 -13.18 -19.28 -13.43
N GLU A 249 -13.31 -18.13 -14.09
CA GLU A 249 -12.32 -17.05 -14.09
C GLU A 249 -12.77 -15.89 -13.21
N ALA A 250 -11.80 -15.21 -12.60
CA ALA A 250 -11.98 -13.92 -11.95
C ALA A 250 -11.43 -12.84 -12.89
N ILE A 251 -12.31 -12.23 -13.69
CA ILE A 251 -11.94 -11.21 -14.68
C ILE A 251 -12.19 -9.83 -14.09
N ASP A 252 -11.18 -8.95 -14.15
CA ASP A 252 -11.34 -7.53 -13.81
C ASP A 252 -11.22 -6.69 -15.10
N VAL A 253 -11.99 -5.60 -15.18
CA VAL A 253 -11.97 -4.70 -16.33
C VAL A 253 -11.28 -3.40 -15.93
N PHE A 254 -10.12 -3.15 -16.53
CA PHE A 254 -9.37 -1.90 -16.41
C PHE A 254 -9.70 -0.97 -17.59
N PHE A 255 -9.92 0.31 -17.30
CA PHE A 255 -10.20 1.35 -18.30
C PHE A 255 -9.37 2.60 -18.01
N ASP A 256 -8.70 3.12 -19.03
CA ASP A 256 -7.84 4.31 -18.96
C ASP A 256 -8.42 5.55 -19.63
N GLY A 257 -9.70 5.49 -20.04
CA GLY A 257 -10.36 6.54 -20.81
C GLY A 257 -10.29 6.34 -22.32
N LYS A 258 -9.52 5.36 -22.82
CA LYS A 258 -9.38 5.06 -24.26
C LYS A 258 -9.58 3.57 -24.54
N GLU A 259 -8.91 2.72 -23.79
CA GLU A 259 -8.85 1.29 -24.02
C GLU A 259 -9.32 0.51 -22.80
N PHE A 260 -9.98 -0.61 -23.08
CA PHE A 260 -10.35 -1.59 -22.07
C PHE A 260 -9.33 -2.72 -22.06
N ILE A 261 -8.87 -3.09 -20.87
CA ILE A 261 -7.98 -4.22 -20.67
C ILE A 261 -8.64 -5.18 -19.70
N GLU A 262 -8.85 -6.42 -20.15
CA GLU A 262 -9.34 -7.50 -19.31
C GLU A 262 -8.16 -8.19 -18.63
N LEU A 263 -8.26 -8.27 -17.31
CA LEU A 263 -7.27 -8.92 -16.47
C LEU A 263 -7.86 -10.23 -15.99
N HIS A 264 -7.41 -11.33 -16.60
CA HIS A 264 -7.82 -12.68 -16.26
C HIS A 264 -7.05 -13.19 -15.04
N GLY A 265 -7.68 -14.05 -14.26
CA GLY A 265 -7.08 -14.74 -13.12
C GLY A 265 -7.91 -15.95 -12.74
N HIS A 266 -7.31 -16.90 -12.03
CA HIS A 266 -8.02 -18.12 -11.64
C HIS A 266 -8.94 -17.87 -10.43
N ARG A 267 -10.18 -18.36 -10.50
CA ARG A 267 -11.06 -18.35 -9.32
C ARG A 267 -10.57 -19.37 -8.30
N ILE A 268 -10.03 -18.88 -7.19
CA ILE A 268 -9.59 -19.73 -6.07
C ILE A 268 -10.81 -20.11 -5.23
N LYS A 269 -11.11 -21.41 -5.13
CA LYS A 269 -12.16 -21.93 -4.24
C LYS A 269 -11.68 -21.89 -2.79
N THR A 270 -12.03 -20.85 -2.05
CA THR A 270 -11.75 -20.71 -0.63
C THR A 270 -12.78 -19.81 0.05
N ARG A 271 -12.96 -19.97 1.37
CA ARG A 271 -13.70 -19.00 2.21
C ARG A 271 -12.84 -17.81 2.64
N ASN A 272 -11.53 -17.85 2.39
CA ASN A 272 -10.57 -16.90 2.92
C ASN A 272 -10.46 -15.66 2.03
N THR A 273 -11.58 -14.96 1.82
CA THR A 273 -11.69 -13.81 0.91
C THR A 273 -11.85 -12.48 1.64
N HIS A 274 -11.83 -12.47 2.98
CA HIS A 274 -12.00 -11.24 3.74
C HIS A 274 -10.82 -10.30 3.51
N GLY A 275 -11.10 -9.07 3.05
CA GLY A 275 -10.10 -8.04 2.79
C GLY A 275 -9.40 -8.09 1.43
N THR A 276 -9.90 -8.87 0.46
CA THR A 276 -9.34 -8.91 -0.91
C THR A 276 -9.35 -7.55 -1.59
N GLY A 277 -10.45 -6.80 -1.49
CA GLY A 277 -10.59 -5.44 -2.04
C GLY A 277 -9.56 -4.46 -1.47
N CYS A 278 -9.50 -4.35 -0.13
CA CYS A 278 -8.55 -3.47 0.55
C CYS A 278 -7.10 -3.82 0.20
N THR A 279 -6.80 -5.12 0.15
CA THR A 279 -5.46 -5.61 -0.20
C THR A 279 -5.10 -5.26 -1.64
N LEU A 280 -6.01 -5.45 -2.60
CA LEU A 280 -5.78 -5.09 -4.01
C LEU A 280 -5.45 -3.60 -4.15
N ALA A 281 -6.27 -2.73 -3.58
CA ALA A 281 -6.08 -1.28 -3.64
C ALA A 281 -4.75 -0.86 -2.97
N SER A 282 -4.40 -1.48 -1.84
CA SER A 282 -3.13 -1.22 -1.15
C SER A 282 -1.90 -1.72 -1.90
N CYS A 283 -2.02 -2.83 -2.64
CA CYS A 283 -0.97 -3.29 -3.55
C CYS A 283 -0.78 -2.31 -4.72
N ILE A 284 -1.87 -1.80 -5.31
CA ILE A 284 -1.80 -0.77 -6.35
C ILE A 284 -1.08 0.47 -5.81
N ALA A 285 -1.51 0.95 -4.64
CA ALA A 285 -0.89 2.12 -4.00
C ALA A 285 0.60 1.92 -3.73
N SER A 286 1.00 0.73 -3.29
CA SER A 286 2.40 0.39 -3.02
C SER A 286 3.27 0.40 -4.28
N GLU A 287 2.77 -0.13 -5.39
CA GLU A 287 3.52 -0.12 -6.65
C GLU A 287 3.59 1.30 -7.24
N LEU A 288 2.52 2.09 -7.13
CA LEU A 288 2.53 3.50 -7.54
C LEU A 288 3.54 4.32 -6.72
N ALA A 289 3.63 4.08 -5.40
CA ALA A 289 4.62 4.73 -4.55
C ALA A 289 6.07 4.40 -4.95
N LYS A 290 6.30 3.20 -5.52
CA LYS A 290 7.60 2.80 -6.10
C LYS A 290 7.87 3.41 -7.48
N GLY A 291 6.90 4.07 -8.09
CA GLY A 291 6.99 4.67 -9.41
C GLY A 291 6.58 3.74 -10.57
N ALA A 292 5.81 2.68 -10.30
CA ALA A 292 5.24 1.85 -11.36
C ALA A 292 4.24 2.63 -12.23
N THR A 293 4.03 2.17 -13.47
CA THR A 293 2.89 2.61 -14.28
C THR A 293 1.59 2.06 -13.70
N MET A 294 0.46 2.73 -13.98
CA MET A 294 -0.84 2.33 -13.43
C MET A 294 -1.22 0.89 -13.80
N LEU A 295 -1.13 0.53 -15.09
CA LEU A 295 -1.45 -0.82 -15.54
C LEU A 295 -0.56 -1.88 -14.89
N HIS A 296 0.74 -1.60 -14.76
CA HIS A 296 1.67 -2.51 -14.09
C HIS A 296 1.30 -2.69 -12.60
N ALA A 297 0.99 -1.60 -11.90
CA ALA A 297 0.56 -1.64 -10.50
C ALA A 297 -0.70 -2.51 -10.31
N VAL A 298 -1.68 -2.38 -11.20
CA VAL A 298 -2.90 -3.19 -11.20
C VAL A 298 -2.61 -4.67 -11.46
N GLN A 299 -1.78 -5.00 -12.46
CA GLN A 299 -1.37 -6.37 -12.76
C GLN A 299 -0.65 -7.04 -11.58
N VAL A 300 0.29 -6.32 -10.95
CA VAL A 300 0.99 -6.81 -9.74
C VAL A 300 0.02 -7.05 -8.60
N ALA A 301 -0.91 -6.13 -8.37
CA ALA A 301 -1.91 -6.25 -7.30
C ALA A 301 -2.82 -7.47 -7.50
N LYS A 302 -3.33 -7.68 -8.72
CA LYS A 302 -4.17 -8.84 -9.04
C LYS A 302 -3.43 -10.16 -8.80
N ASN A 303 -2.21 -10.27 -9.33
CA ASN A 303 -1.37 -11.45 -9.14
C ASN A 303 -1.04 -11.70 -7.66
N PHE A 304 -0.83 -10.63 -6.89
CA PHE A 304 -0.59 -10.74 -5.45
C PHE A 304 -1.79 -11.34 -4.72
N VAL A 305 -3.00 -10.82 -4.95
CA VAL A 305 -4.22 -11.30 -4.30
C VAL A 305 -4.49 -12.75 -4.69
N GLU A 306 -4.40 -13.09 -5.97
CA GLU A 306 -4.57 -14.48 -6.43
C GLU A 306 -3.59 -15.45 -5.75
N SER A 307 -2.31 -15.06 -5.69
CA SER A 307 -1.28 -15.87 -5.02
C SER A 307 -1.52 -16.02 -3.53
N ALA A 308 -1.95 -14.95 -2.85
CA ALA A 308 -2.23 -14.95 -1.43
C ALA A 308 -3.46 -15.82 -1.09
N LEU A 309 -4.52 -15.75 -1.91
CA LEU A 309 -5.70 -16.59 -1.80
C LEU A 309 -5.37 -18.06 -2.03
N HIS A 310 -4.59 -18.37 -3.07
CA HIS A 310 -4.16 -19.73 -3.35
C HIS A 310 -3.33 -20.31 -2.20
N HIS A 311 -2.35 -19.54 -1.68
CA HIS A 311 -1.54 -19.95 -0.53
C HIS A 311 -2.39 -20.19 0.72
N SER A 312 -3.39 -19.34 0.94
CA SER A 312 -4.20 -19.35 2.15
C SER A 312 -5.48 -20.16 2.02
N LYS A 313 -5.66 -20.93 0.94
CA LYS A 313 -6.96 -21.53 0.61
C LYS A 313 -7.51 -22.44 1.71
N ASP A 314 -6.60 -23.12 2.43
CA ASP A 314 -6.89 -24.07 3.51
C ASP A 314 -6.66 -23.48 4.91
N LEU A 315 -6.33 -22.19 5.00
CA LEU A 315 -6.11 -21.50 6.29
C LEU A 315 -7.39 -21.51 7.13
N THR A 316 -7.26 -21.83 8.42
CA THR A 316 -8.38 -21.87 9.35
C THR A 316 -8.17 -20.85 10.46
N ILE A 317 -8.80 -19.68 10.29
CA ILE A 317 -8.89 -18.63 11.32
C ILE A 317 -10.36 -18.24 11.44
N GLY A 318 -10.92 -18.39 12.64
CA GLY A 318 -12.33 -18.09 12.91
C GLY A 318 -13.33 -19.02 12.23
N ASN A 319 -14.60 -18.86 12.61
CA ASN A 319 -15.70 -19.76 12.21
C ASN A 319 -16.72 -19.08 11.30
N GLY A 320 -16.55 -17.80 10.98
CA GLY A 320 -17.50 -17.11 10.11
C GLY A 320 -17.34 -17.43 8.63
N PRO A 321 -18.23 -16.86 7.79
CA PRO A 321 -18.35 -17.20 6.38
C PRO A 321 -17.17 -16.72 5.53
N GLN A 322 -16.46 -15.67 5.98
CA GLN A 322 -15.29 -15.14 5.28
C GLN A 322 -14.09 -15.07 6.25
N GLY A 323 -13.06 -15.84 5.95
CA GLY A 323 -11.79 -15.83 6.68
C GLY A 323 -10.77 -14.86 6.08
N PRO A 324 -9.75 -14.45 6.83
CA PRO A 324 -8.62 -13.70 6.30
C PRO A 324 -7.68 -14.62 5.50
N PHE A 325 -6.77 -14.04 4.73
CA PHE A 325 -5.65 -14.72 4.09
C PHE A 325 -4.31 -14.14 4.56
N ASP A 326 -3.22 -14.85 4.29
CA ASP A 326 -1.87 -14.46 4.69
C ASP A 326 -1.24 -13.48 3.70
N HIS A 327 -1.25 -12.18 4.05
CA HIS A 327 -0.56 -11.13 3.29
C HIS A 327 0.96 -11.34 3.19
N LEU A 328 1.57 -12.02 4.17
CA LEU A 328 3.02 -12.17 4.27
C LEU A 328 3.50 -13.54 3.75
N PHE A 329 2.68 -14.24 2.97
CA PHE A 329 2.98 -15.57 2.44
C PHE A 329 4.34 -15.67 1.73
N LYS A 330 4.76 -14.61 1.03
CA LYS A 330 6.05 -14.55 0.34
C LYS A 330 7.25 -14.56 1.30
N LEU A 331 7.08 -14.16 2.56
CA LEU A 331 8.14 -14.22 3.58
C LEU A 331 8.28 -15.64 4.17
N LYS A 332 7.22 -16.44 4.09
CA LYS A 332 7.17 -17.81 4.61
C LYS A 332 7.60 -18.85 3.58
N CYS A 333 7.51 -18.51 2.29
CA CYS A 333 8.25 -19.22 1.27
C CYS A 333 9.75 -19.03 1.55
N PRO A 334 10.50 -20.08 1.90
CA PRO A 334 11.91 -19.93 2.21
C PRO A 334 12.61 -19.23 1.04
N PRO A 335 13.35 -18.13 1.28
CA PRO A 335 14.13 -17.49 0.25
C PRO A 335 15.32 -18.39 -0.04
N TYR A 336 15.14 -19.42 -0.87
CA TYR A 336 16.13 -20.45 -1.13
C TYR A 336 16.56 -21.22 0.13
N ASN A 337 16.47 -22.55 0.08
CA ASN A 337 17.36 -23.35 0.91
C ASN A 337 18.79 -22.86 0.68
N VAL A 338 19.46 -22.38 1.73
CA VAL A 338 20.92 -22.16 1.75
C VAL A 338 21.68 -23.51 1.63
N GLY A 339 21.00 -24.62 1.35
CA GLY A 339 21.56 -25.95 1.11
C GLY A 339 20.95 -26.73 -0.07
N SER A 340 20.04 -26.15 -0.87
CA SER A 340 19.61 -26.78 -2.12
C SER A 340 19.71 -25.74 -3.22
N GLN A 341 20.72 -25.93 -4.08
CA GLN A 341 20.81 -25.28 -5.39
C GLN A 341 19.40 -25.19 -6.01
N PRO A 342 19.02 -24.05 -6.62
CA PRO A 342 17.79 -24.01 -7.40
C PRO A 342 17.82 -25.20 -8.35
N SER A 343 16.71 -25.94 -8.48
CA SER A 343 16.59 -26.99 -9.48
C SER A 343 17.03 -26.39 -10.80
N PHE A 344 18.19 -26.85 -11.26
CA PHE A 344 18.87 -26.32 -12.41
C PHE A 344 17.92 -26.36 -13.59
N LYS A 345 17.62 -25.18 -14.15
CA LYS A 345 16.76 -25.02 -15.32
C LYS A 345 17.64 -25.15 -16.58
N PRO A 346 17.49 -26.19 -17.43
CA PRO A 346 18.35 -26.40 -18.59
C PRO A 346 18.33 -25.23 -19.60
N ASP A 347 17.26 -24.45 -19.63
CA ASP A 347 17.10 -23.21 -20.38
C ASP A 347 18.03 -22.07 -19.88
N GLN A 348 18.50 -22.13 -18.63
CA GLN A 348 19.47 -21.18 -18.09
C GLN A 348 20.92 -21.53 -18.44
N LEU A 349 21.22 -22.77 -18.86
CA LEU A 349 22.55 -23.16 -19.35
C LEU A 349 22.97 -22.36 -20.56
N PHE A 350 22.04 -22.12 -21.49
CA PHE A 350 22.39 -21.54 -22.77
C PHE A 350 22.81 -20.08 -22.63
N LEU A 351 22.07 -19.30 -21.81
CA LEU A 351 22.44 -17.92 -21.50
C LEU A 351 23.76 -17.83 -20.74
N TYR A 352 23.99 -18.73 -19.77
CA TYR A 352 25.24 -18.78 -19.01
C TYR A 352 26.42 -19.19 -19.89
N ALA A 353 26.24 -20.17 -20.79
CA ALA A 353 27.27 -20.66 -21.69
C ALA A 353 27.63 -19.66 -22.81
N VAL A 354 26.66 -18.85 -23.27
CA VAL A 354 26.87 -17.84 -24.30
C VAL A 354 27.55 -16.58 -23.74
N THR A 355 27.29 -16.24 -22.47
CA THR A 355 27.81 -14.99 -21.87
C THR A 355 29.01 -15.19 -20.93
N ASP A 356 29.37 -16.44 -20.59
CA ASP A 356 30.54 -16.73 -19.77
C ASP A 356 31.85 -16.58 -20.57
N SER A 357 32.69 -15.63 -20.14
CA SER A 357 33.97 -15.35 -20.79
C SER A 357 34.99 -16.49 -20.71
N GLY A 358 34.92 -17.35 -19.68
CA GLY A 358 35.83 -18.47 -19.49
C GLY A 358 35.51 -19.66 -20.39
N MET A 359 34.22 -19.96 -20.56
CA MET A 359 33.70 -20.99 -21.48
C MET A 359 33.95 -20.59 -22.93
N ASN A 360 33.64 -19.34 -23.30
CA ASN A 360 33.89 -18.85 -24.66
C ASN A 360 35.38 -18.89 -25.02
N LYS A 361 36.27 -18.57 -24.07
CA LYS A 361 37.72 -18.72 -24.26
C LYS A 361 38.16 -20.19 -24.44
N LYS A 362 37.51 -21.14 -23.77
CA LYS A 362 37.78 -22.59 -23.96
C LYS A 362 37.28 -23.11 -25.30
N TRP A 363 36.23 -22.51 -25.84
CA TRP A 363 35.65 -22.83 -27.14
C TRP A 363 36.21 -21.99 -28.30
N ASP A 364 37.29 -21.26 -28.05
CA ASP A 364 37.99 -20.42 -29.03
C ASP A 364 37.07 -19.46 -29.82
N ARG A 365 36.10 -18.88 -29.12
CA ARG A 365 35.17 -17.89 -29.67
C ARG A 365 35.04 -16.69 -28.76
N SER A 366 34.76 -15.54 -29.33
CA SER A 366 34.41 -14.33 -28.60
C SER A 366 32.96 -14.39 -28.10
N ILE A 367 32.64 -13.62 -27.05
CA ILE A 367 31.24 -13.45 -26.58
C ILE A 367 30.36 -12.91 -27.71
N LYS A 368 30.92 -12.06 -28.59
CA LYS A 368 30.21 -11.48 -29.73
C LYS A 368 29.75 -12.57 -30.71
N GLU A 369 30.66 -13.45 -31.12
CA GLU A 369 30.35 -14.59 -32.01
C GLU A 369 29.37 -15.57 -31.36
N ALA A 370 29.48 -15.78 -30.05
CA ALA A 370 28.56 -16.63 -29.30
C ALA A 370 27.11 -16.07 -29.28
N VAL A 371 26.98 -14.75 -29.17
CA VAL A 371 25.69 -14.05 -29.20
C VAL A 371 25.12 -14.01 -30.63
N GLU A 372 25.95 -13.75 -31.64
CA GLU A 372 25.54 -13.75 -33.05
C GLU A 372 25.02 -15.13 -33.49
N ALA A 373 25.72 -16.22 -33.14
CA ALA A 373 25.27 -17.59 -33.42
C ALA A 373 23.94 -17.94 -32.72
N ALA A 374 23.72 -17.44 -31.50
CA ALA A 374 22.46 -17.65 -30.78
C ALA A 374 21.27 -16.90 -31.41
N ILE A 375 21.54 -15.74 -32.03
CA ILE A 375 20.55 -14.95 -32.76
C ILE A 375 20.20 -15.61 -34.10
N GLU A 376 21.19 -16.14 -34.83
CA GLU A 376 20.98 -16.87 -36.09
C GLU A 376 20.10 -18.12 -35.92
N GLU A 377 20.16 -18.79 -34.76
CA GLU A 377 19.27 -19.91 -34.39
C GLU A 377 17.82 -19.48 -34.02
N LYS A 378 17.40 -18.24 -34.33
CA LYS A 378 16.07 -17.66 -34.03
C LYS A 378 15.68 -17.63 -32.54
N LYS A 379 16.63 -17.40 -31.64
CA LYS A 379 16.34 -17.20 -30.22
C LYS A 379 16.43 -15.70 -29.89
N ILE A 380 15.30 -15.08 -29.50
CA ILE A 380 15.18 -13.62 -29.31
C ILE A 380 15.84 -13.19 -27.99
N LEU A 381 16.99 -12.50 -28.03
CA LEU A 381 17.61 -11.88 -26.85
C LEU A 381 17.08 -10.44 -26.65
N ILE A 382 16.37 -10.19 -25.55
CA ILE A 382 15.94 -8.86 -25.10
C ILE A 382 16.97 -8.31 -24.11
N GLN A 383 17.45 -7.10 -24.36
CA GLN A 383 18.32 -6.35 -23.46
C GLN A 383 17.49 -5.62 -22.39
N GLU A 384 17.64 -5.95 -21.11
CA GLU A 384 17.06 -5.16 -20.02
C GLU A 384 18.17 -4.43 -19.24
N THR A 385 18.09 -3.11 -19.18
CA THR A 385 18.92 -2.29 -18.27
C THR A 385 18.29 -2.24 -16.88
N PHE A 386 18.83 -3.02 -15.94
CA PHE A 386 18.51 -2.90 -14.52
C PHE A 386 19.32 -1.76 -13.88
N TRP A 387 18.64 -0.75 -13.35
CA TRP A 387 19.25 0.42 -12.69
C TRP A 387 19.96 0.14 -11.34
N LYS A 388 20.20 -1.13 -10.97
CA LYS A 388 20.84 -1.48 -9.69
C LYS A 388 22.06 -2.40 -9.76
N LEU A 389 22.55 -2.78 -10.94
CA LEU A 389 23.83 -3.50 -11.08
C LEU A 389 24.56 -3.02 -12.35
N PRO A 390 25.90 -2.83 -12.33
CA PRO A 390 26.65 -2.40 -13.51
C PRO A 390 26.89 -3.56 -14.51
N ARG A 391 25.93 -4.49 -14.67
CA ARG A 391 26.04 -5.62 -15.59
C ARG A 391 24.77 -5.75 -16.43
N LEU A 392 24.95 -5.78 -17.75
CA LEU A 392 23.89 -6.08 -18.71
C LEU A 392 23.34 -7.49 -18.44
N ALA A 393 22.02 -7.63 -18.45
CA ALA A 393 21.35 -8.92 -18.48
C ALA A 393 20.49 -9.01 -19.74
N TRP A 394 20.52 -10.18 -20.38
CA TRP A 394 19.71 -10.50 -21.55
C TRP A 394 18.68 -11.57 -21.20
N ARG A 395 17.49 -11.51 -21.78
CA ARG A 395 16.38 -12.46 -21.53
C ARG A 395 15.83 -12.99 -22.85
N PHE A 396 15.38 -14.25 -22.91
CA PHE A 396 14.71 -14.76 -24.11
C PHE A 396 13.22 -14.38 -24.14
N ALA A 397 12.69 -13.98 -25.30
CA ALA A 397 11.26 -13.99 -25.59
C ALA A 397 10.87 -15.26 -26.37
N SER A 398 9.80 -15.92 -25.94
CA SER A 398 9.21 -17.05 -26.67
C SER A 398 8.58 -16.56 -27.98
N PRO A 399 8.65 -17.33 -29.08
CA PRO A 399 7.82 -17.08 -30.25
C PRO A 399 6.35 -17.31 -29.85
N VAL A 400 5.55 -16.25 -29.92
CA VAL A 400 4.10 -16.40 -30.04
C VAL A 400 3.85 -16.96 -31.43
N GLU A 401 3.48 -18.23 -31.52
CA GLU A 401 2.85 -18.76 -32.74
C GLU A 401 1.47 -18.11 -32.86
N TYR A 402 1.41 -17.06 -33.67
CA TYR A 402 0.19 -16.72 -34.39
C TYR A 402 0.04 -17.74 -35.53
N HIS A 403 -0.93 -18.64 -35.39
CA HIS A 403 -1.58 -19.29 -36.51
C HIS A 403 -3.09 -19.08 -36.39
N CYS A 404 -3.71 -18.79 -37.53
CA CYS A 404 -5.06 -18.23 -37.75
C CYS A 404 -6.18 -18.69 -36.82
#